data_AF-A0A846SXF9-F1
#
_entry.id   AF-A0A846SXF9-F1
#
_cell.length_a   1.000
_cell.length_b   1.000
_cell.length_c   1.000
_cell.angle_alpha   90.00
_cell.angle_beta   90.00
_cell.angle_gamma   90.00
#
_symmetry.space_group_name_H-M   'P 1'
#
loop_
_entity.id
_entity.type
_entity.pdbx_description
1 polymer ?
#
loop_
_entity_poly.entity_id
_entity_poly.type
_entity_poly.pdbx_seq_one_letter_code
_entity_poly.pdbx_strand_id
1 'polypeptide(L)'
;MTSKRPVNYLGDEATTPATEPKRGWYLDLTLNAGERVVSDALILGSRFIFTSILPDPDPCEAGGKSWLNILDATTGKRISKTFLGPEDKPVTEPSTGLTPTSIEIGGIASAPNVMKSPEQGKSVLYVTTSDPTNPENLVPVPIADDEIGRQSWRQLEFFQ
;
A
#
# COMPACT_ATOMS: atom_id res chain seq x y z
N MET A 1 -2.00 -3.83 -14.54
CA MET A 1 -1.42 -4.58 -15.65
C MET A 1 -1.14 -5.98 -15.08
N THR A 2 -1.89 -7.02 -15.47
CA THR A 2 -1.60 -8.38 -14.96
C THR A 2 -0.38 -8.89 -15.71
N SER A 3 0.69 -9.23 -15.00
CA SER A 3 1.90 -9.62 -15.69
C SER A 3 1.72 -10.89 -16.52
N LYS A 4 2.40 -10.94 -17.67
CA LYS A 4 2.57 -12.13 -18.51
C LYS A 4 3.79 -12.96 -18.12
N ARG A 5 4.63 -12.51 -17.17
CA ARG A 5 5.72 -13.36 -16.66
C ARG A 5 5.13 -14.32 -15.62
N PRO A 6 5.33 -15.64 -15.77
CA PRO A 6 4.98 -16.59 -14.71
C PRO A 6 5.75 -16.23 -13.44
N VAL A 7 5.08 -16.20 -12.30
CA VAL A 7 5.74 -16.09 -11.00
C VAL A 7 6.34 -17.46 -10.69
N ASN A 8 7.57 -17.68 -11.15
CA ASN A 8 8.33 -18.89 -10.88
C ASN A 8 9.13 -18.69 -9.60
N TYR A 9 8.65 -19.28 -8.50
CA TYR A 9 9.37 -19.32 -7.21
C TYR A 9 10.58 -20.28 -7.23
N LEU A 10 10.72 -21.06 -8.31
CA LEU A 10 11.85 -21.95 -8.59
C LEU A 10 12.48 -21.41 -9.88
N GLY A 11 13.73 -20.98 -9.81
CA GLY A 11 14.41 -20.14 -10.82
C GLY A 11 14.67 -20.77 -12.20
N ASP A 12 13.72 -21.48 -12.78
CA ASP A 12 13.80 -21.96 -14.16
C ASP A 12 13.05 -21.00 -15.11
N GLU A 13 13.71 -20.59 -16.21
CA GLU A 13 13.10 -19.79 -17.27
C GLU A 13 11.95 -20.55 -17.95
N ALA A 14 10.71 -20.27 -17.53
CA ALA A 14 9.54 -20.92 -18.10
C ALA A 14 9.17 -20.33 -19.47
N THR A 15 9.47 -21.10 -20.51
CA THR A 15 8.95 -21.02 -21.88
C THR A 15 7.55 -21.66 -22.03
N THR A 16 6.68 -21.57 -21.01
CA THR A 16 5.36 -22.23 -21.03
C THR A 16 4.22 -21.34 -21.58
N PRO A 17 3.25 -21.91 -22.32
CA PRO A 17 2.19 -21.16 -22.99
C PRO A 17 1.16 -20.59 -22.00
N ALA A 18 0.43 -19.55 -22.43
CA ALA A 18 -0.55 -18.78 -21.67
C ALA A 18 -1.82 -19.55 -21.20
N THR A 19 -1.77 -20.88 -21.13
CA THR A 19 -2.87 -21.80 -20.78
C THR A 19 -2.88 -22.24 -19.32
N GLU A 20 -1.84 -21.96 -18.54
CA GLU A 20 -1.82 -22.28 -17.11
C GLU A 20 -2.48 -21.17 -16.27
N PRO A 21 -3.32 -21.51 -15.27
CA PRO A 21 -3.93 -20.53 -14.38
C PRO A 21 -2.85 -19.75 -13.65
N LYS A 22 -2.88 -18.42 -13.76
CA LYS A 22 -1.96 -17.54 -13.05
C LYS A 22 -2.20 -17.67 -11.54
N ARG A 23 -1.12 -17.91 -10.79
CA ARG A 23 -1.16 -18.06 -9.33
C ARG A 23 -1.16 -16.74 -8.56
N GLY A 24 -1.02 -15.62 -9.27
CA GLY A 24 -0.99 -14.30 -8.66
C GLY A 24 -0.51 -13.22 -9.62
N TRP A 25 -0.01 -12.13 -9.03
CA TRP A 25 0.53 -10.97 -9.69
C TRP A 25 1.85 -10.56 -9.04
N TYR A 26 2.62 -9.74 -9.74
CA TYR A 26 3.80 -9.08 -9.18
C TYR A 26 3.86 -7.65 -9.74
N LEU A 27 4.63 -6.80 -9.06
CA LEU A 27 4.89 -5.42 -9.45
C LEU A 27 6.40 -5.20 -9.47
N ASP A 28 6.93 -4.78 -10.61
CA ASP A 28 8.31 -4.29 -10.71
C ASP A 28 8.33 -2.80 -10.37
N LEU A 29 9.15 -2.39 -9.39
CA LEU A 29 9.35 -0.98 -9.03
C LEU A 29 10.44 -0.36 -9.92
N THR A 30 10.09 -0.04 -11.17
CA THR A 30 11.07 0.39 -12.20
C THR A 30 11.16 1.90 -12.39
N LEU A 31 10.27 2.68 -11.77
CA LEU A 31 10.28 4.14 -11.92
C LEU A 31 11.54 4.75 -11.31
N ASN A 32 11.98 4.21 -10.17
CA ASN A 32 13.17 4.64 -9.48
C ASN A 32 14.12 3.44 -9.32
N ALA A 33 15.31 3.54 -9.91
CA ALA A 33 16.31 2.49 -9.80
C ALA A 33 16.76 2.33 -8.33
N GLY A 34 16.63 1.12 -7.78
CA GLY A 34 17.00 0.84 -6.39
C GLY A 34 15.86 1.01 -5.39
N GLU A 35 14.66 1.37 -5.83
CA GLU A 35 13.46 1.35 -4.99
C GLU A 35 13.11 -0.07 -4.57
N ARG A 36 12.77 -0.26 -3.29
CA ARG A 36 12.54 -1.57 -2.69
C ARG A 36 11.54 -1.51 -1.54
N VAL A 37 10.91 -2.65 -1.26
CA VAL A 37 10.03 -2.82 -0.10
C VAL A 37 10.82 -3.51 1.01
N VAL A 38 10.92 -2.86 2.16
CA VAL A 38 11.70 -3.33 3.33
C VAL A 38 10.88 -3.46 4.61
N SER A 39 9.59 -3.18 4.50
CA SER A 39 8.60 -3.17 5.57
C SER A 39 7.46 -4.12 5.25
N ASP A 40 6.77 -4.59 6.29
CA ASP A 40 5.59 -5.42 6.11
C ASP A 40 4.46 -4.64 5.41
N ALA A 41 3.75 -5.33 4.52
CA ALA A 41 2.55 -4.80 3.89
C ALA A 41 1.31 -5.07 4.77
N LEU A 42 0.30 -4.23 4.63
CA LEU A 42 -1.01 -4.35 5.26
C LEU A 42 -2.07 -4.69 4.22
N ILE A 43 -2.87 -5.71 4.49
CA ILE A 43 -4.12 -5.95 3.75
C ILE A 43 -5.27 -5.39 4.55
N LEU A 44 -6.06 -4.50 3.92
CA LEU A 44 -7.23 -3.90 4.53
C LEU A 44 -8.39 -3.96 3.53
N GLY A 45 -9.40 -4.79 3.80
CA GLY A 45 -10.46 -5.09 2.83
C GLY A 45 -9.86 -5.68 1.54
N SER A 46 -10.19 -5.10 0.39
CA SER A 46 -9.63 -5.48 -0.92
C SER A 46 -8.31 -4.79 -1.30
N ARG A 47 -7.70 -4.03 -0.37
CA ARG A 47 -6.53 -3.20 -0.64
C ARG A 47 -5.25 -3.83 -0.09
N PHE A 48 -4.21 -3.83 -0.90
CA PHE A 48 -2.83 -4.14 -0.52
C PHE A 48 -2.07 -2.83 -0.37
N ILE A 49 -1.69 -2.52 0.87
CA ILE A 49 -1.08 -1.25 1.28
C ILE A 49 0.35 -1.53 1.71
N PHE A 50 1.32 -0.83 1.15
CA PHE A 50 2.73 -1.04 1.50
C PHE A 50 3.54 0.23 1.31
N THR A 51 4.66 0.31 2.01
CA THR A 51 5.65 1.37 1.80
C THR A 51 6.83 0.84 0.99
N SER A 52 7.34 1.67 0.08
CA SER A 52 8.61 1.41 -0.62
C SER A 52 9.58 2.55 -0.32
N ILE A 53 10.88 2.27 -0.41
CA ILE A 53 11.96 3.22 -0.17
C ILE A 53 12.94 3.24 -1.32
N LEU A 54 13.32 4.44 -1.74
CA LEU A 54 14.51 4.75 -2.51
C LEU A 54 15.52 5.38 -1.54
N PRO A 55 16.53 4.61 -1.11
CA PRO A 55 17.53 5.11 -0.17
C PRO A 55 18.36 6.25 -0.79
N ASP A 56 18.71 7.25 0.01
CA ASP A 56 19.74 8.22 -0.36
C ASP A 56 21.12 7.70 0.07
N PRO A 57 22.16 7.75 -0.79
CA PRO A 57 23.52 7.41 -0.40
C PRO A 57 24.16 8.44 0.56
N ASP A 58 23.66 9.67 0.63
CA ASP A 58 24.16 10.69 1.56
C ASP A 58 23.62 10.43 2.98
N PRO A 59 24.50 10.14 3.97
CA PRO A 59 24.07 9.89 5.35
C PRO A 59 23.52 11.13 6.07
N CYS A 60 23.72 12.33 5.52
CA CYS A 60 23.18 13.58 6.09
C CYS A 60 21.70 13.79 5.73
N GLU A 61 21.24 13.14 4.66
CA GLU A 61 19.84 13.20 4.25
C GLU A 61 18.96 12.35 5.17
N ALA A 62 17.65 12.54 5.08
CA ALA A 62 16.66 11.83 5.90
C ALA A 62 16.55 10.32 5.56
N GLY A 63 17.57 9.72 4.96
CA GLY A 63 17.67 8.30 4.61
C GLY A 63 17.02 7.92 3.28
N GLY A 64 16.48 8.89 2.53
CA GLY A 64 15.90 8.67 1.21
C GLY A 64 14.50 9.26 1.03
N LYS A 65 13.83 8.74 0.01
CA LYS A 65 12.43 9.01 -0.29
C LYS A 65 11.65 7.72 -0.13
N SER A 66 10.42 7.83 0.35
CA SER A 66 9.52 6.68 0.43
C SER A 66 8.23 6.96 -0.31
N TRP A 67 7.48 5.89 -0.59
CA TRP A 67 6.17 5.98 -1.17
C TRP A 67 5.20 5.15 -0.36
N LEU A 68 4.00 5.69 -0.14
CA LEU A 68 2.86 4.90 0.31
C LEU A 68 2.07 4.45 -0.91
N ASN A 69 1.99 3.13 -1.11
CA ASN A 69 1.35 2.50 -2.26
C ASN A 69 0.08 1.76 -1.84
N ILE A 70 -0.98 1.88 -2.65
CA ILE A 70 -2.27 1.21 -2.42
C ILE A 70 -2.73 0.55 -3.72
N LEU A 71 -2.79 -0.78 -3.75
CA LEU A 71 -3.21 -1.57 -4.90
C LEU A 71 -4.42 -2.43 -4.56
N ASP A 72 -5.10 -2.94 -5.59
CA ASP A 72 -6.06 -4.03 -5.43
C ASP A 72 -5.29 -5.31 -5.05
N ALA A 73 -5.62 -5.90 -3.90
CA ALA A 73 -4.90 -7.05 -3.35
C ALA A 73 -5.01 -8.31 -4.23
N THR A 74 -6.11 -8.45 -4.95
CA THR A 74 -6.40 -9.65 -5.75
C THR A 74 -5.71 -9.59 -7.11
N THR A 75 -5.60 -8.39 -7.68
CA THR A 75 -5.19 -8.19 -9.08
C THR A 75 -3.87 -7.42 -9.25
N GLY A 76 -3.38 -6.76 -8.20
CA GLY A 76 -2.22 -5.87 -8.24
C GLY A 76 -2.44 -4.63 -9.11
N LYS A 77 -3.69 -4.34 -9.48
CA LYS A 77 -4.03 -3.20 -10.33
C LYS A 77 -4.22 -1.94 -9.50
N ARG A 78 -4.22 -0.82 -10.21
CA ARG A 78 -4.69 0.47 -9.72
C ARG A 78 -6.12 0.31 -9.18
N ILE A 79 -6.38 0.80 -7.98
CA ILE A 79 -7.73 0.94 -7.43
C ILE A 79 -8.50 2.04 -8.16
N SER A 80 -9.83 1.88 -8.26
CA SER A 80 -10.70 2.82 -9.00
C SER A 80 -10.98 4.12 -8.25
N LYS A 81 -10.78 4.14 -6.93
CA LYS A 81 -10.97 5.31 -6.07
C LYS A 81 -9.71 5.51 -5.22
N THR A 82 -9.20 6.74 -5.18
CA THR A 82 -8.03 7.07 -4.35
C THR A 82 -8.50 7.34 -2.94
N PHE A 83 -7.73 6.86 -1.98
CA PHE A 83 -7.84 7.22 -0.57
C PHE A 83 -6.73 8.21 -0.17
N LEU A 84 -5.86 8.55 -1.11
CA LEU A 84 -4.77 9.51 -0.96
C LEU A 84 -5.29 10.91 -1.30
N GLY A 85 -5.18 11.84 -0.35
CA GLY A 85 -5.60 13.23 -0.47
C GLY A 85 -6.84 13.60 0.35
N PRO A 86 -7.29 14.87 0.29
CA PRO A 86 -8.47 15.34 1.04
C PRO A 86 -9.74 14.64 0.55
N GLU A 87 -10.63 14.24 1.47
CA GLU A 87 -11.88 13.53 1.13
C GLU A 87 -12.76 14.30 0.14
N ASP A 88 -12.74 15.63 0.20
CA ASP A 88 -13.59 16.50 -0.63
C ASP A 88 -12.99 16.84 -2.01
N LYS A 89 -11.76 16.40 -2.28
CA LYS A 89 -11.06 16.67 -3.55
C LYS A 89 -10.42 15.38 -4.05
N PRO A 90 -11.14 14.56 -4.85
CA PRO A 90 -10.54 13.38 -5.45
C PRO A 90 -9.31 13.81 -6.24
N VAL A 91 -8.15 13.37 -5.77
CA VAL A 91 -6.90 13.63 -6.47
C VAL A 91 -6.96 12.84 -7.77
N THR A 92 -6.78 13.52 -8.89
CA THR A 92 -6.61 12.89 -10.20
C THR A 92 -5.28 13.37 -10.76
N GLU A 93 -4.53 12.46 -11.35
CA GLU A 93 -3.30 12.81 -12.03
C GLU A 93 -3.62 13.67 -13.26
N PRO A 94 -3.23 14.96 -13.31
CA PRO A 94 -3.68 15.89 -14.34
C PRO A 94 -3.34 15.45 -15.76
N SER A 95 -2.24 14.69 -15.90
CA SER A 95 -1.72 14.21 -17.19
C SER A 95 -2.44 12.99 -17.73
N THR A 96 -3.06 12.18 -16.88
CA THR A 96 -3.68 10.90 -17.27
C THR A 96 -5.16 10.81 -16.95
N GLY A 97 -5.68 11.71 -16.10
CA GLY A 97 -7.03 11.62 -15.55
C GLY A 97 -7.24 10.43 -14.63
N LEU A 98 -6.17 9.68 -14.31
CA LEU A 98 -6.25 8.48 -13.50
C LEU A 98 -6.14 8.79 -12.02
N THR A 99 -6.80 7.97 -11.22
CA THR A 99 -6.75 7.96 -9.77
C THR A 99 -5.34 7.59 -9.27
N PRO A 100 -4.64 8.44 -8.49
CA PRO A 100 -3.34 8.11 -7.95
C PRO A 100 -3.47 6.97 -6.93
N THR A 101 -2.47 6.11 -6.91
CA THR A 101 -2.40 4.92 -6.03
C THR A 101 -1.06 4.82 -5.31
N SER A 102 -0.26 5.86 -5.44
CA SER A 102 1.03 6.02 -4.79
C SER A 102 1.21 7.50 -4.49
N ILE A 103 1.79 7.82 -3.34
CA ILE A 103 2.18 9.18 -2.97
C ILE A 103 3.59 9.14 -2.40
N GLU A 104 4.42 10.10 -2.82
CA GLU A 104 5.73 10.32 -2.23
C GLU A 104 5.57 10.86 -0.81
N ILE A 105 6.27 10.25 0.13
CA ILE A 105 6.40 10.68 1.51
C ILE A 105 7.89 10.85 1.80
N GLY A 106 8.26 11.96 2.42
CA GLY A 106 9.68 12.27 2.67
C GLY A 106 10.31 11.27 3.64
N GLY A 107 11.62 11.08 3.51
CA GLY A 107 12.40 10.22 4.39
C GLY A 107 12.11 8.72 4.23
N ILE A 108 12.54 7.97 5.23
CA ILE A 108 12.28 6.53 5.40
C ILE A 108 10.92 6.36 6.05
N ALA A 109 10.04 5.63 5.37
CA ALA A 109 8.73 5.29 5.89
C ALA A 109 8.74 3.95 6.65
N SER A 110 7.99 3.88 7.74
CA SER A 110 7.71 2.63 8.44
C SER A 110 6.64 1.79 7.73
N ALA A 111 6.36 0.60 8.28
CA ALA A 111 5.24 -0.21 7.85
C ALA A 111 3.90 0.53 8.11
N PRO A 112 2.92 0.45 7.20
CA PRO A 112 1.60 1.04 7.41
C PRO A 112 0.84 0.35 8.56
N ASN A 113 0.19 1.15 9.39
CA ASN A 113 -0.63 0.68 10.51
C ASN A 113 -2.02 1.31 10.46
N VAL A 114 -3.08 0.57 10.79
CA VAL A 114 -4.46 1.09 10.80
C VAL A 114 -5.01 1.17 12.22
N MET A 115 -5.61 2.30 12.58
CA MET A 115 -6.33 2.47 13.83
C MET A 115 -7.71 3.05 13.57
N LYS A 116 -8.69 2.66 14.38
CA LYS A 116 -10.01 3.29 14.35
C LYS A 116 -9.95 4.62 15.10
N SER A 117 -10.40 5.69 14.46
CA SER A 117 -10.65 6.96 15.11
C SER A 117 -12.09 6.99 15.63
N PRO A 118 -12.32 6.92 16.95
CA PRO A 118 -13.67 6.90 17.52
C PRO A 118 -14.43 8.21 17.25
N GLU A 119 -13.72 9.34 17.18
CA GLU A 119 -14.29 10.66 16.97
C GLU A 119 -14.79 10.87 15.53
N GLN A 120 -14.12 10.23 14.56
CA GLN A 120 -14.45 10.37 13.13
C GLN A 120 -15.29 9.21 12.59
N GLY A 121 -15.48 8.14 13.37
CA GLY A 121 -16.16 6.92 12.92
C GLY A 121 -15.48 6.24 11.73
N LYS A 122 -14.20 6.52 11.49
CA LYS A 122 -13.42 6.09 10.32
C LYS A 122 -12.14 5.39 10.77
N SER A 123 -11.57 4.57 9.88
CA SER A 123 -10.24 4.02 10.10
C SER A 123 -9.20 4.94 9.48
N VAL A 124 -8.12 5.20 10.23
CA VAL A 124 -7.03 6.05 9.80
C VAL A 124 -5.79 5.18 9.68
N LEU A 125 -5.16 5.27 8.52
CA LEU A 125 -3.85 4.67 8.28
C LEU A 125 -2.78 5.65 8.76
N TYR A 126 -1.79 5.13 9.47
CA TYR A 126 -0.63 5.84 9.94
C TYR A 126 0.63 5.22 9.34
N VAL A 127 1.49 6.08 8.83
CA VAL A 127 2.87 5.77 8.44
C VAL A 127 3.74 6.79 9.13
N THR A 128 4.81 6.33 9.78
CA THR A 128 5.82 7.22 10.35
C THR A 128 6.97 7.44 9.39
N THR A 129 7.55 8.64 9.40
CA THR A 129 8.65 9.03 8.50
C THR A 129 9.83 9.61 9.27
N SER A 130 11.03 9.56 8.67
CA SER A 130 12.21 10.30 9.16
C SER A 130 12.34 11.71 8.58
N ASP A 131 11.35 12.19 7.83
CA ASP A 131 11.32 13.51 7.21
C ASP A 131 11.42 14.65 8.25
N PRO A 132 12.51 15.44 8.28
CA PRO A 132 12.67 16.52 9.24
C PRO A 132 11.75 17.72 8.98
N THR A 133 11.10 17.78 7.81
CA THR A 133 10.19 18.87 7.44
C THR A 133 8.75 18.62 7.89
N ASN A 134 8.41 17.38 8.24
CA ASN A 134 7.11 17.01 8.77
C ASN A 134 7.16 16.90 10.31
N PRO A 135 6.71 17.92 11.06
CA PRO A 135 6.84 17.94 12.52
C PRO A 135 6.05 16.82 13.22
N GLU A 136 5.03 16.25 12.55
CA GLU A 136 4.25 15.16 13.11
C GLU A 136 4.87 13.79 12.82
N ASN A 137 5.82 13.69 11.88
CA ASN A 137 6.38 12.42 11.39
C ASN A 137 5.31 11.36 11.12
N LEU A 138 4.10 11.78 10.79
CA LEU A 138 2.92 10.96 10.65
C LEU A 138 2.19 11.40 9.39
N VAL A 139 1.85 10.43 8.55
CA VAL A 139 0.99 10.67 7.38
C VAL A 139 -0.35 10.01 7.65
N PRO A 140 -1.35 10.75 8.16
CA PRO A 140 -2.69 10.22 8.33
C PRO A 140 -3.36 10.12 6.96
N VAL A 141 -3.76 8.90 6.58
CA VAL A 141 -4.59 8.69 5.39
C VAL A 141 -5.97 8.25 5.86
N PRO A 142 -7.01 9.08 5.67
CA PRO A 142 -8.36 8.68 6.02
C PRO A 142 -8.80 7.55 5.08
N ILE A 143 -9.01 6.37 5.63
CA ILE A 143 -9.62 5.27 4.91
C ILE A 143 -11.08 5.22 5.36
N ALA A 144 -11.96 5.78 4.51
CA ALA A 144 -13.38 5.55 4.63
C ALA A 144 -13.64 4.08 4.26
N ASP A 145 -13.72 3.22 5.28
CA ASP A 145 -14.11 1.83 5.13
C ASP A 145 -15.34 1.58 6.00
N ASP A 146 -16.43 1.20 5.36
CA ASP A 146 -17.64 0.66 5.96
C ASP A 146 -17.49 -0.82 6.36
N GLU A 147 -16.42 -1.49 5.90
CA GLU A 147 -16.16 -2.91 6.17
C GLU A 147 -15.47 -3.18 7.52
N ILE A 148 -14.89 -2.16 8.17
CA ILE A 148 -14.09 -2.36 9.39
C ILE A 148 -15.02 -2.37 10.60
N GLY A 149 -15.60 -3.54 10.87
CA GLY A 149 -16.47 -3.82 12.00
C GLY A 149 -16.33 -5.26 12.49
N ARG A 150 -16.82 -5.54 13.70
CA ARG A 150 -16.96 -6.91 14.18
C ARG A 150 -18.10 -7.57 13.40
N GLN A 151 -17.78 -8.35 12.37
CA GLN A 151 -18.79 -8.91 11.45
C GLN A 151 -19.63 -10.03 12.08
N SER A 152 -19.14 -10.69 13.14
CA SER A 152 -19.97 -11.48 14.07
C SER A 152 -19.15 -11.91 15.30
N TRP A 153 -19.83 -12.16 16.41
CA TRP A 153 -19.31 -12.95 17.52
C TRP A 153 -20.43 -13.85 18.03
N ARG A 154 -20.16 -15.14 18.25
CA ARG A 154 -21.02 -16.00 19.07
C ARG A 154 -20.21 -16.45 20.29
N GLN A 155 -20.80 -16.31 21.48
CA GLN A 155 -20.28 -16.91 22.70
C GLN A 155 -20.25 -18.43 22.50
N LEU A 156 -19.11 -19.05 22.76
CA LEU A 156 -19.06 -20.50 22.98
C LEU A 156 -19.22 -20.70 24.48
N GLU A 157 -20.39 -21.17 24.90
CA GLU A 157 -20.56 -21.67 26.26
C GLU A 157 -20.12 -23.13 26.30
N PHE A 158 -19.22 -23.42 27.23
CA PHE A 158 -18.91 -24.79 27.59
C PHE A 158 -19.92 -25.22 28.66
N PHE A 159 -20.76 -26.19 28.34
CA PHE A 159 -21.55 -26.87 29.36
C PHE A 159 -20.59 -27.67 30.23
N GLN A 160 -20.66 -27.43 31.54
CA GLN A 160 -19.93 -28.18 32.57
C GLN A 160 -20.74 -29.39 33.01
#